data_AF-A0A6S7K930-F1
#
_entry.id   AF-A0A6S7K930-F1
#
_cell.length_a   1.000
_cell.length_b   1.000
_cell.length_c   1.000
_cell.angle_alpha   90.00
_cell.angle_beta   90.00
_cell.angle_gamma   90.00
#
_symmetry.space_group_name_H-M   'P 1'
#
loop_
_entity.id
_entity.type
_entity.pdbx_description
1 polymer ?
#
loop_
_entity_poly.entity_id
_entity_poly.type
_entity_poly.pdbx_seq_one_letter_code
_entity_poly.pdbx_strand_id
1 'polypeptide(L)'
;KVRPKQTACSKSWWKQIKRLTGKEKDSVTLVDPGTELELNNNQSVTTINDFFADLTKDYPRINKEWTDLECPDSLPSISEEDVRKQLMKININKDPRPNDLFLFLKEFADVLAVPLTKIFNDSFRGKYFQKYRNNIN
;
A
#
# COMPACT_ATOMS: atom_id res chain seq x y z
N LYS A 1 -2.83 -35.98 -39.25
CA LYS A 1 -1.76 -34.99 -39.57
C LYS A 1 -1.65 -33.99 -38.41
N VAL A 2 -0.66 -34.15 -37.55
CA VAL A 2 -0.42 -33.27 -36.40
C VAL A 2 0.40 -32.07 -36.88
N ARG A 3 -0.08 -30.84 -36.65
CA ARG A 3 0.67 -29.62 -36.99
C ARG A 3 1.90 -29.50 -36.07
N PRO A 4 3.09 -29.13 -36.60
CA PRO A 4 4.23 -28.87 -35.73
C PRO A 4 3.91 -27.67 -34.85
N LYS A 5 4.17 -27.77 -33.54
CA LYS A 5 4.14 -26.60 -32.65
C LYS A 5 5.23 -25.65 -33.15
N GLN A 6 4.84 -24.47 -33.64
CA GLN A 6 5.77 -23.38 -33.91
C GLN A 6 6.60 -23.16 -32.65
N THR A 7 7.90 -23.43 -32.73
CA THR A 7 8.89 -22.97 -31.76
C THR A 7 8.95 -21.44 -31.89
N ALA A 8 8.00 -20.77 -31.24
CA ALA A 8 8.01 -19.33 -31.10
C ALA A 8 9.34 -18.97 -30.43
N CYS A 9 10.21 -18.31 -31.18
CA CYS A 9 11.50 -17.83 -30.72
C CYS A 9 11.31 -17.14 -29.37
N SER A 10 11.99 -17.59 -28.31
CA SER A 10 11.77 -17.08 -26.94
C SER A 10 11.86 -15.56 -26.85
N LYS A 11 12.63 -14.94 -27.74
CA LYS A 11 12.75 -13.49 -27.90
C LYS A 11 11.46 -12.80 -28.36
N SER A 12 10.71 -13.40 -29.30
CA SER A 12 9.45 -12.79 -29.79
C SER A 12 8.33 -12.91 -28.77
N TRP A 13 8.25 -14.06 -28.07
CA TRP A 13 7.33 -14.23 -26.94
C TRP A 13 7.65 -13.26 -25.81
N TRP A 14 8.92 -13.14 -25.43
CA TRP A 14 9.34 -12.20 -24.38
C TRP A 14 9.13 -10.74 -24.76
N LYS A 15 9.27 -10.39 -26.06
CA LYS A 15 8.93 -9.05 -26.57
C LYS A 15 7.43 -8.76 -26.45
N GLN A 16 6.56 -9.73 -26.77
CA GLN A 16 5.12 -9.58 -26.57
C GLN A 16 4.74 -9.46 -25.09
N ILE A 17 5.36 -10.26 -24.22
CA ILE A 17 5.15 -10.16 -22.77
C ILE A 17 5.56 -8.77 -22.28
N LYS A 18 6.72 -8.25 -22.71
CA LYS A 18 7.15 -6.89 -22.33
C LYS A 18 6.18 -5.81 -22.80
N ARG A 19 5.67 -5.89 -24.03
CA ARG A 19 4.67 -4.96 -24.55
C ARG A 19 3.35 -5.01 -23.79
N LEU A 20 2.86 -6.22 -23.48
CA LEU A 20 1.61 -6.42 -22.73
C LEU A 20 1.72 -6.03 -21.26
N THR A 21 2.92 -6.08 -20.68
CA THR A 21 3.18 -5.74 -19.27
C THR A 21 3.70 -4.32 -19.07
N GLY A 22 3.76 -3.50 -20.13
CA GLY A 22 4.29 -2.13 -20.06
C GLY A 22 5.78 -2.06 -19.66
N LYS A 23 6.52 -3.16 -19.83
CA LYS A 23 7.96 -3.27 -19.57
C LYS A 23 8.81 -3.03 -20.81
N GLU A 24 8.18 -2.71 -21.94
CA GLU A 24 8.86 -2.02 -23.03
C GLU A 24 9.24 -0.63 -22.48
N LYS A 25 10.48 -0.20 -22.70
CA LYS A 25 10.93 1.14 -22.31
C LYS A 25 10.25 2.14 -23.25
N ASP A 26 8.96 2.33 -23.07
CA ASP A 26 8.31 3.55 -23.51
C ASP A 26 8.80 4.60 -22.53
N SER A 27 9.93 5.22 -22.85
CA SER A 27 10.29 6.48 -22.20
C SER A 27 9.18 7.44 -22.55
N VAL A 28 8.24 7.63 -21.64
CA VAL A 28 7.27 8.71 -21.71
C VAL A 28 8.08 9.99 -21.56
N THR A 29 8.51 10.54 -22.69
CA THR A 29 9.12 11.86 -22.72
C THR A 29 7.99 12.86 -22.65
N LEU A 30 8.01 13.71 -21.62
CA LEU A 30 7.06 14.80 -21.54
C LEU A 30 7.47 15.87 -22.53
N VAL A 31 6.49 16.31 -23.31
CA VAL A 31 6.68 17.29 -24.38
C VAL A 31 5.91 18.54 -23.98
N ASP A 32 6.50 19.71 -24.19
CA ASP A 32 5.80 20.98 -24.01
C ASP A 32 4.62 21.07 -25.01
N PRO A 33 3.35 21.18 -24.54
CA PRO A 33 2.20 21.30 -25.42
C PRO A 33 2.20 22.56 -26.30
N GLY A 34 3.01 23.58 -25.98
CA GLY A 34 3.14 24.81 -26.78
C GLY A 34 4.24 24.80 -27.83
N THR A 35 5.30 24.00 -27.65
CA THR A 35 6.50 24.02 -28.51
C THR A 35 6.88 22.66 -29.10
N GLU A 36 6.19 21.58 -28.72
CA GLU A 36 6.47 20.19 -29.13
C GLU A 36 7.91 19.71 -28.84
N LEU A 37 8.64 20.42 -27.98
CA LEU A 37 10.00 20.08 -27.58
C LEU A 37 10.00 19.16 -26.34
N GLU A 38 10.92 18.20 -26.34
CA GLU A 38 11.16 17.32 -25.19
C GLU A 38 11.63 18.14 -23.98
N LEU A 39 10.90 18.00 -22.87
CA LEU A 39 11.25 18.66 -21.62
C LEU A 39 12.45 17.94 -20.98
N ASN A 40 13.45 18.71 -20.55
CA ASN A 40 14.49 18.14 -19.70
C ASN A 40 13.92 17.71 -18.33
N ASN A 41 14.66 16.92 -17.56
CA ASN A 41 14.17 16.38 -16.28
C ASN A 41 13.64 17.45 -15.31
N ASN A 42 14.29 18.62 -15.25
CA ASN A 42 13.87 19.68 -14.33
C ASN A 42 12.59 20.37 -14.83
N GLN A 43 12.50 20.62 -16.14
CA GLN A 43 11.30 21.18 -16.76
C GLN A 43 10.11 20.22 -16.64
N SER A 44 10.35 18.91 -16.83
CA SER A 44 9.36 17.86 -16.61
C SER A 44 8.79 17.89 -15.18
N VAL A 45 9.64 18.02 -14.17
CA VAL A 45 9.22 18.12 -12.76
C VAL A 45 8.39 19.37 -12.52
N THR A 46 8.82 20.52 -13.05
CA THR A 46 8.07 21.78 -12.93
C THR A 46 6.70 21.66 -13.61
N THR A 47 6.63 21.17 -14.84
CA THR A 47 5.37 20.99 -15.57
C THR A 47 4.41 20.04 -14.86
N ILE A 48 4.91 18.94 -14.31
CA ILE A 48 4.10 18.01 -13.50
C ILE A 48 3.55 18.74 -12.27
N ASN A 49 4.41 19.44 -11.53
CA ASN A 49 4.01 20.14 -10.32
C ASN A 49 2.98 21.23 -10.62
N ASP A 50 3.18 22.01 -11.68
CA ASP A 50 2.26 23.07 -12.09
C ASP A 50 0.91 22.49 -12.52
N PHE A 51 0.90 21.38 -13.26
CA PHE A 51 -0.32 20.68 -13.64
C PHE A 51 -1.12 20.21 -12.41
N PHE A 52 -0.46 19.57 -11.44
CA PHE A 52 -1.14 19.13 -10.22
C PHE A 52 -1.52 20.30 -9.32
N ALA A 53 -0.73 21.38 -9.28
CA ALA A 53 -1.07 22.59 -8.55
C ALA A 53 -2.32 23.25 -9.13
N ASP A 54 -2.44 23.30 -10.45
CA ASP A 54 -3.62 23.85 -11.13
C ASP A 54 -4.86 22.97 -10.91
N LEU A 55 -4.73 21.64 -11.04
CA LEU A 55 -5.80 20.68 -10.71
C LEU A 55 -6.29 20.82 -9.26
N THR A 56 -5.38 21.10 -8.32
CA THR A 56 -5.71 21.18 -6.90
C THR A 56 -6.12 22.57 -6.43
N LYS A 57 -6.08 23.58 -7.32
CA LYS A 57 -6.36 24.98 -7.00
C LYS A 57 -7.80 25.22 -6.56
N ASP A 58 -8.74 24.50 -7.17
CA ASP A 58 -10.18 24.63 -6.89
C ASP A 58 -10.62 23.79 -5.68
N TYR A 59 -9.75 22.92 -5.16
CA TYR A 59 -10.06 22.15 -3.98
C TYR A 59 -9.89 23.02 -2.73
N PRO A 60 -10.84 22.98 -1.79
CA PRO A 60 -10.68 23.66 -0.51
C PRO A 60 -9.40 23.15 0.16
N ARG A 61 -8.55 24.07 0.65
CA ARG A 61 -7.42 23.70 1.51
C ARG A 61 -7.96 22.83 2.63
N ILE A 62 -7.25 21.74 2.93
CA ILE A 62 -7.61 20.84 4.04
C ILE A 62 -7.83 21.70 5.29
N ASN A 63 -9.10 21.87 5.68
CA ASN A 63 -9.45 22.63 6.86
C ASN A 63 -8.98 21.84 8.08
N LYS A 64 -8.39 22.50 9.07
CA LYS A 64 -7.97 21.83 10.31
C LYS A 64 -9.14 21.11 10.97
N GLU A 65 -10.36 21.63 10.80
CA GLU A 65 -11.61 21.00 11.22
C GLU A 65 -11.85 19.60 10.63
N TRP A 66 -11.33 19.29 9.43
CA TRP A 66 -11.42 17.96 8.82
C TRP A 66 -10.33 17.01 9.33
N THR A 67 -9.28 17.55 9.94
CA THR A 67 -8.14 16.80 10.51
C THR A 67 -8.17 16.73 12.03
N ASP A 68 -8.99 17.56 12.66
CA ASP A 68 -9.50 17.46 14.03
C ASP A 68 -10.54 16.34 14.06
N LEU A 69 -10.11 15.15 13.66
CA LEU A 69 -10.69 13.95 14.22
C LEU A 69 -10.43 14.09 15.72
N GLU A 70 -11.49 14.34 16.49
CA GLU A 70 -11.49 14.25 17.94
C GLU A 70 -10.73 12.98 18.29
N CYS A 71 -9.46 13.11 18.68
CA CYS A 71 -8.71 11.98 19.15
C CYS A 71 -9.40 11.66 20.47
N PRO A 72 -10.09 10.52 20.60
CA PRO A 72 -10.82 10.25 21.82
C PRO A 72 -9.86 10.38 22.99
N ASP A 73 -10.30 11.07 24.06
CA ASP A 73 -9.49 11.37 25.26
C ASP A 73 -8.83 10.12 25.83
N SER A 74 -9.42 8.95 25.55
CA SER A 74 -8.83 7.65 25.78
C SER A 74 -8.86 6.80 24.50
N LEU A 75 -7.72 6.19 24.19
CA LEU A 75 -7.67 5.12 23.19
C LEU A 75 -8.39 3.87 23.74
N PRO A 76 -9.06 3.09 22.89
CA PRO A 76 -9.76 1.90 23.33
C PRO A 76 -8.78 0.91 23.99
N SER A 77 -9.14 0.43 25.18
CA SER A 77 -8.42 -0.66 25.82
C SER A 77 -8.88 -1.98 25.21
N ILE A 78 -7.95 -2.72 24.62
CA ILE A 78 -8.21 -4.06 24.11
C ILE A 78 -8.21 -5.05 25.28
N SER A 79 -9.20 -5.94 25.33
CA SER A 79 -9.26 -7.02 26.32
C SER A 79 -8.60 -8.30 25.79
N GLU A 80 -8.10 -9.14 26.70
CA GLU A 80 -7.51 -10.45 26.34
C GLU A 80 -8.52 -11.36 25.65
N GLU A 81 -9.78 -11.34 26.11
CA GLU A 81 -10.85 -12.12 25.53
C GLU A 81 -11.15 -11.71 24.09
N ASP A 82 -11.05 -10.42 23.77
CA ASP A 82 -11.23 -9.95 22.39
C ASP A 82 -10.08 -10.41 21.49
N VAL A 83 -8.83 -10.32 21.96
CA VAL A 83 -7.68 -10.83 21.21
C VAL A 83 -7.81 -12.32 20.96
N ARG A 84 -8.15 -13.09 21.99
CA ARG A 84 -8.38 -14.54 21.90
C ARG A 84 -9.47 -14.88 20.87
N LYS A 85 -10.61 -14.21 20.93
CA LYS A 85 -11.70 -14.37 19.94
C LYS A 85 -11.23 -14.07 18.52
N GLN A 86 -10.39 -13.05 18.33
CA GLN A 86 -9.87 -12.71 17.00
C GLN A 86 -8.87 -13.75 16.49
N LEU A 87 -7.97 -14.24 17.34
CA LEU A 87 -7.04 -15.34 16.98
C LEU A 87 -7.80 -16.60 16.56
N MET A 88 -8.87 -16.96 17.29
CA MET A 88 -9.73 -18.10 16.94
C MET A 88 -10.53 -17.92 15.64
N LYS A 89 -10.75 -16.67 15.19
CA LYS A 89 -11.45 -16.36 13.94
C LYS A 89 -10.55 -16.36 12.70
N ILE A 90 -9.24 -16.52 12.85
CA ILE A 90 -8.30 -16.53 11.72
C ILE A 90 -8.72 -17.62 10.72
N ASN A 91 -8.97 -17.24 9.47
CA ASN A 91 -9.33 -18.21 8.44
C ASN A 91 -8.06 -18.83 7.84
N ILE A 92 -7.77 -20.07 8.24
CA ILE A 92 -6.63 -20.87 7.77
C ILE A 92 -6.66 -21.13 6.26
N ASN A 93 -7.84 -21.08 5.63
CA ASN A 93 -8.03 -21.40 4.20
C ASN A 93 -7.94 -20.16 3.29
N LYS A 94 -7.66 -18.98 3.84
CA LYS A 94 -7.52 -17.75 3.04
C LYS A 94 -6.22 -17.71 2.23
N ASP A 95 -5.23 -18.51 2.60
CA ASP A 95 -3.96 -18.61 1.88
C ASP A 95 -3.90 -19.96 1.14
N PRO A 96 -3.60 -19.98 -0.18
CA PRO A 96 -3.43 -21.22 -0.93
C PRO A 96 -2.22 -22.06 -0.47
N ARG A 97 -1.35 -21.53 0.41
CA ARG A 97 -0.22 -22.27 0.98
C ARG A 97 -0.60 -22.92 2.32
N PRO A 98 -0.08 -24.12 2.64
CA PRO A 98 -0.17 -24.67 3.98
C PRO A 98 0.43 -23.65 4.94
N ASN A 99 -0.40 -23.06 5.79
CA ASN A 99 0.00 -21.96 6.64
C ASN A 99 -0.02 -22.41 8.10
N ASP A 100 1.02 -23.18 8.46
CA ASP A 100 1.24 -23.71 9.81
C ASP A 100 1.23 -22.59 10.87
N LEU A 101 1.58 -21.37 10.48
CA LEU A 101 1.52 -20.19 11.34
C LEU A 101 0.09 -19.87 11.80
N PHE A 102 -0.91 -19.92 10.91
CA PHE A 102 -2.29 -19.61 11.30
C PHE A 102 -2.90 -20.71 12.18
N LEU A 103 -2.46 -21.96 12.00
CA LEU A 103 -2.80 -23.07 12.89
C LEU A 103 -2.17 -22.86 14.26
N PHE A 104 -0.88 -22.53 14.31
CA PHE A 104 -0.17 -22.21 15.55
C PHE A 104 -0.82 -21.04 16.31
N LEU A 105 -1.15 -19.94 15.63
CA LEU A 105 -1.79 -18.78 16.25
C LEU A 105 -3.17 -19.12 16.86
N LYS A 106 -3.89 -20.08 16.27
CA LYS A 106 -5.15 -20.58 16.81
C LYS A 106 -4.95 -21.52 17.98
N GLU A 107 -4.03 -22.48 17.85
CA GLU A 107 -3.74 -23.48 18.88
C GLU A 107 -3.25 -22.83 20.16
N PHE A 108 -2.39 -21.82 20.05
CA PHE A 108 -1.83 -21.08 21.18
C PHE A 108 -2.57 -19.79 21.49
N ALA A 109 -3.81 -19.61 21.00
CA ALA A 109 -4.56 -18.36 21.15
C ALA A 109 -4.72 -17.93 22.62
N ASP A 110 -4.97 -18.88 23.53
CA ASP A 110 -5.14 -18.60 24.96
C ASP A 110 -3.85 -18.08 25.59
N VAL A 111 -2.69 -18.62 25.18
CA VAL A 111 -1.37 -18.20 25.68
C VAL A 111 -0.94 -16.88 25.05
N LEU A 112 -1.22 -16.70 23.75
CA LEU A 112 -0.82 -15.52 22.98
C LEU A 112 -1.69 -14.30 23.26
N ALA A 113 -2.94 -14.49 23.71
CA ALA A 113 -3.85 -13.39 24.00
C ALA A 113 -3.28 -12.39 25.02
N VAL A 114 -2.64 -12.89 26.08
CA VAL A 114 -2.05 -12.08 27.16
C VAL A 114 -0.93 -11.14 26.64
N PRO A 115 0.18 -11.65 26.04
CA PRO A 115 1.25 -10.80 25.56
C PRO A 115 0.81 -9.88 24.42
N LEU A 116 -0.08 -10.33 23.52
CA LEU A 116 -0.57 -9.50 22.42
C LEU A 116 -1.45 -8.36 22.91
N THR A 117 -2.32 -8.60 23.90
CA THR A 117 -3.13 -7.55 24.54
C THR A 117 -2.25 -6.47 25.16
N LYS A 118 -1.19 -6.89 25.87
CA LYS A 118 -0.20 -5.97 26.43
C LYS A 118 0.46 -5.15 25.33
N ILE A 119 0.95 -5.79 24.27
CA ILE A 119 1.60 -5.10 23.14
C ILE A 119 0.66 -4.06 22.50
N PHE A 120 -0.59 -4.42 22.23
CA PHE A 120 -1.53 -3.48 21.62
C PHE A 120 -1.83 -2.29 22.53
N ASN A 121 -2.13 -2.56 23.80
CA ASN A 121 -2.43 -1.50 24.77
C ASN A 121 -1.21 -0.60 25.04
N ASP A 122 -0.01 -1.16 25.11
CA ASP A 122 1.24 -0.40 25.22
C ASP A 122 1.51 0.42 23.95
N SER A 123 1.17 -0.10 22.77
CA SER A 123 1.30 0.63 21.50
C SER A 123 0.38 1.84 21.43
N PHE A 124 -0.85 1.69 21.92
CA PHE A 124 -1.79 2.80 22.06
C PHE A 124 -1.29 3.85 23.05
N ARG A 125 -0.87 3.44 24.25
CA ARG A 125 -0.36 4.36 25.30
C ARG A 125 0.92 5.07 24.89
N GLY A 126 1.84 4.34 24.26
CA GLY A 126 3.17 4.84 23.88
C GLY A 126 3.17 5.75 22.65
N LYS A 127 2.01 5.99 22.02
CA LYS A 127 1.89 6.82 20.81
C LYS A 127 2.89 6.41 19.71
N TYR A 128 3.25 5.13 19.62
CA TYR A 128 4.16 4.62 18.58
C TYR A 128 3.61 4.87 17.17
N PHE A 129 2.28 5.03 17.05
CA PHE A 129 1.60 5.43 15.81
C PHE A 129 1.58 6.95 15.54
N GLN A 130 1.94 7.81 16.50
CA GLN A 130 1.95 9.28 16.30
C GLN A 130 3.26 9.82 15.70
N LYS A 131 4.34 9.04 15.66
CA LYS A 131 5.65 9.51 15.15
C LYS A 131 5.67 9.85 13.66
N TYR A 132 4.66 9.45 12.88
CA TYR A 132 4.54 9.82 11.47
C TYR A 132 3.73 11.10 11.21
N ARG A 133 3.15 11.74 12.24
CA ARG A 133 2.35 12.96 12.07
C ARG A 133 3.16 14.26 12.13
N ASN A 134 4.39 14.22 12.67
CA ASN A 134 5.16 15.44 12.99
C ASN A 134 6.32 15.77 12.04
N ASN A 135 6.39 15.17 10.85
CA ASN A 135 7.40 15.51 9.84
C ASN A 135 6.77 16.09 8.57
N ILE A 136 5.93 17.12 8.74
CA ILE A 136 5.53 18.00 7.65
C ILE A 136 5.79 19.43 8.16
N ASN A 137 7.06 19.84 8.10
CA ASN A 137 7.46 21.25 8.07
C ASN A 137 7.65 21.63 6.61
#